data_AF-A0A101UMP0-F1
#
_entry.id   AF-A0A101UMP0-F1
#
_cell.length_a   1.000
_cell.length_b   1.000
_cell.length_c   1.000
_cell.angle_alpha   90.00
_cell.angle_beta   90.00
_cell.angle_gamma   90.00
#
_symmetry.space_group_name_H-M   'P 1'
#
loop_
_entity.id
_entity.type
_entity.pdbx_description
1 polymer ?
#
loop_
_entity_poly.entity_id
_entity_poly.type
_entity_poly.pdbx_seq_one_letter_code
_entity_poly.pdbx_strand_id
1 'polypeptide(L)'
;MLRHTLGSAYDDLSHLAERGPLRTTRGAGPTVRDIGYYVPRPGAIEAFARIGTGDRLRAMAFRLELGTDHRWRCTAVELDGPRRPRDQDD
;
A
#
# COMPACT_ATOMS: atom_id res chain seq x y z
N MET A 1 -10.93 -27.13 -2.73
CA MET A 1 -9.82 -26.20 -3.05
C MET A 1 -9.64 -25.23 -1.89
N LEU A 2 -8.38 -25.03 -1.52
CA LEU A 2 -7.89 -24.60 -0.21
C LEU A 2 -8.29 -23.16 0.18
N ARG A 3 -8.84 -23.03 1.39
CA ARG A 3 -9.10 -21.78 2.13
C ARG A 3 -7.79 -21.20 2.72
N HIS A 4 -6.75 -21.07 1.89
CA HIS A 4 -5.39 -20.69 2.32
C HIS A 4 -5.02 -19.23 2.04
N THR A 5 -5.88 -18.46 1.40
CA THR A 5 -5.64 -17.03 1.18
C THR A 5 -6.51 -16.29 2.17
N LEU A 6 -5.93 -15.74 3.24
CA LEU A 6 -6.43 -14.57 4.00
C LEU A 6 -5.58 -14.29 5.25
N GLY A 7 -4.85 -15.27 5.80
CA GLY A 7 -3.97 -15.10 6.97
C GLY A 7 -2.49 -14.99 6.58
N SER A 8 -1.87 -16.12 6.21
CA SER A 8 -0.41 -16.19 6.02
C SER A 8 0.11 -15.31 4.87
N ALA A 9 -0.67 -15.12 3.81
CA ALA A 9 -0.28 -14.25 2.71
C ALA A 9 -0.17 -12.77 3.12
N TYR A 10 -0.93 -12.33 4.13
CA TYR A 10 -0.78 -10.99 4.70
C TYR A 10 0.41 -10.93 5.66
N ASP A 11 0.69 -12.00 6.39
CA ASP A 11 1.91 -12.10 7.21
C ASP A 11 3.16 -12.08 6.33
N ASP A 12 3.14 -12.76 5.18
CA ASP A 12 4.21 -12.76 4.19
C ASP A 12 4.42 -11.36 3.59
N LEU A 13 3.33 -10.61 3.35
CA LEU A 13 3.42 -9.21 2.92
C LEU A 13 4.00 -8.31 4.02
N SER A 14 3.62 -8.56 5.28
CA SER A 14 4.17 -7.84 6.44
C SER A 14 5.67 -8.10 6.58
N HIS A 15 6.07 -9.35 6.44
CA HIS A 15 7.47 -9.77 6.50
C HIS A 15 8.28 -9.29 5.28
N LEU A 16 7.68 -9.18 4.09
CA LEU A 16 8.31 -8.56 2.93
C LEU A 16 8.46 -7.05 3.11
N ALA A 17 7.48 -6.38 3.73
CA ALA A 17 7.56 -4.96 4.08
C ALA A 17 8.68 -4.69 5.09
N GLU A 18 8.90 -5.61 6.04
CA GLU A 18 10.01 -5.56 7.00
C GLU A 18 11.39 -5.75 6.34
N ARG A 19 11.47 -6.46 5.21
CA ARG A 19 12.74 -6.76 4.51
C ARG A 19 12.99 -5.89 3.26
N GLY A 20 11.97 -5.20 2.77
CA GLY A 20 11.98 -4.43 1.52
C GLY A 20 12.25 -2.93 1.70
N PRO A 21 11.88 -2.08 0.71
CA PRO A 21 12.10 -0.64 0.74
C PRO A 21 11.52 0.05 1.99
N LEU A 22 10.50 -0.54 2.60
CA LEU A 22 9.81 -0.02 3.80
C LEU A 22 10.58 -0.29 5.11
N ARG A 23 11.72 -0.99 5.07
CA ARG A 23 12.55 -1.30 6.24
C ARG A 23 13.11 -0.03 6.89
N THR A 24 13.01 0.04 8.22
CA THR A 24 13.74 1.03 9.03
C THR A 24 14.94 0.44 9.74
N THR A 25 16.00 1.24 9.86
CA THR A 25 17.21 0.89 10.63
C THR A 25 17.01 1.09 12.14
N ARG A 26 15.95 1.78 12.59
CA ARG A 26 15.68 2.05 14.01
C ARG A 26 14.20 2.38 14.28
N GLY A 27 13.48 1.44 14.88
CA GLY A 27 12.47 1.73 15.93
C GLY A 27 11.00 1.96 15.55
N ALA A 28 10.65 2.29 14.31
CA ALA A 28 9.24 2.43 13.93
C ALA A 28 8.90 1.51 12.76
N GLY A 29 8.01 0.55 13.00
CA GLY A 29 7.41 -0.26 11.95
C GLY A 29 6.60 0.60 10.99
N PRO A 30 6.47 0.19 9.73
CA PRO A 30 5.61 0.89 8.77
C PRO A 30 4.16 0.89 9.25
N THR A 31 3.51 2.04 9.18
CA THR A 31 2.10 2.22 9.59
C THR A 31 1.31 2.82 8.44
N VAL A 32 0.16 2.23 8.11
CA VAL A 32 -0.77 2.83 7.15
C VAL A 32 -1.37 4.08 7.79
N ARG A 33 -1.20 5.23 7.15
CA ARG A 33 -1.68 6.55 7.62
C ARG A 33 -2.93 7.01 6.89
N ASP A 34 -3.05 6.66 5.62
CA ASP A 34 -4.21 6.97 4.80
C ASP A 34 -4.33 5.96 3.66
N ILE A 35 -5.56 5.65 3.27
CA ILE A 35 -5.90 4.84 2.11
C ILE A 35 -7.05 5.54 1.39
N GLY A 36 -6.93 5.68 0.08
CA GLY A 36 -8.04 6.06 -0.77
C GLY A 36 -8.13 5.17 -1.99
N TYR A 37 -9.32 5.10 -2.57
CA TYR A 37 -9.54 4.42 -3.82
C TYR A 37 -10.63 5.12 -4.64
N TYR A 38 -10.60 4.83 -5.93
CA TYR A 38 -11.56 5.27 -6.92
C TYR A 38 -11.80 4.14 -7.92
N VAL A 39 -13.04 3.99 -8.36
CA VAL A 39 -13.44 2.96 -9.34
C VAL A 39 -13.78 3.68 -10.64
N PRO A 40 -12.81 3.87 -11.56
CA PRO A 40 -13.06 4.62 -12.80
C PRO A 40 -14.02 3.91 -13.74
N ARG A 41 -14.08 2.58 -13.67
CA ARG A 41 -14.99 1.72 -14.46
C ARG A 41 -15.12 0.34 -13.81
N PRO A 42 -16.16 -0.44 -14.15
CA PRO A 42 -16.24 -1.83 -13.74
C PRO A 42 -14.97 -2.60 -14.09
N GLY A 43 -14.42 -3.33 -13.12
CA GLY A 43 -13.18 -4.10 -13.30
C GLY A 43 -11.89 -3.27 -13.25
N ALA A 44 -11.94 -1.99 -12.89
CA ALA A 44 -10.74 -1.19 -12.63
C ALA A 44 -10.83 -0.47 -11.28
N ILE A 45 -9.76 -0.52 -10.51
CA ILE A 45 -9.62 0.19 -9.23
C ILE A 45 -8.31 0.96 -9.26
N GLU A 46 -8.37 2.25 -8.99
CA GLU A 46 -7.21 3.08 -8.71
C GLU A 46 -7.16 3.34 -7.22
N ALA A 47 -6.05 3.04 -6.57
CA ALA A 47 -5.92 3.16 -5.13
C ALA A 47 -4.56 3.74 -4.76
N PHE A 48 -4.50 4.35 -3.58
CA PHE A 48 -3.27 4.78 -2.98
C PHE A 48 -3.21 4.40 -1.50
N ALA A 49 -2.00 4.25 -0.99
CA ALA A 49 -1.71 4.14 0.42
C ALA A 49 -0.61 5.13 0.79
N ARG A 50 -0.77 5.82 1.93
CA ARG A 50 0.31 6.58 2.56
C ARG A 50 0.85 5.79 3.75
N ILE A 51 2.11 5.43 3.71
CA ILE A 51 2.78 4.62 4.71
C ILE A 51 3.76 5.51 5.48
N GLY A 52 3.48 5.70 6.77
CA GLY A 52 4.31 6.47 7.68
C GLY A 52 5.31 5.58 8.40
N THR A 53 6.54 6.04 8.47
CA THR A 53 7.68 5.27 8.98
C THR A 53 8.61 6.22 9.74
N GLY A 54 8.40 6.34 11.05
CA GLY A 54 9.02 7.39 11.86
C GLY A 54 8.58 8.79 11.41
N ASP A 55 9.53 9.61 11.01
CA ASP A 55 9.33 10.95 10.42
C ASP A 55 9.09 10.91 8.91
N ARG A 56 9.34 9.77 8.24
CA ARG A 56 9.19 9.61 6.79
C ARG A 56 7.76 9.24 6.42
N LEU A 57 7.33 9.68 5.25
CA LEU A 57 6.07 9.31 4.64
C LEU A 57 6.32 8.87 3.20
N ARG A 58 5.80 7.71 2.82
CA ARG A 58 5.81 7.23 1.43
C ARG A 58 4.41 7.11 0.92
N ALA A 59 4.20 7.46 -0.35
CA ALA A 59 2.96 7.22 -1.03
C ALA A 59 3.17 6.10 -2.06
N MET A 60 2.27 5.13 -2.09
CA MET A 60 2.19 4.14 -3.14
C MET A 60 0.85 4.32 -3.85
N ALA A 61 0.88 4.40 -5.17
CA ALA A 61 -0.33 4.34 -5.97
C ALA A 61 -0.32 3.05 -6.77
N PHE A 62 -1.46 2.39 -6.89
CA PHE A 62 -1.59 1.18 -7.67
C PHE A 62 -2.93 1.13 -8.39
N ARG A 63 -2.89 0.50 -9.56
CA ARG A 63 -4.07 0.25 -10.37
C ARG A 63 -4.25 -1.25 -10.51
N LEU A 64 -5.47 -1.69 -10.20
CA LEU A 64 -5.92 -3.06 -10.37
C LEU A 64 -6.84 -3.10 -11.58
N GLU A 65 -6.57 -3.98 -12.53
CA GLU A 65 -7.43 -4.21 -13.69
C GLU A 65 -7.80 -5.69 -13.81
N LEU A 66 -9.08 -5.96 -13.94
CA LEU A 66 -9.63 -7.27 -14.25
C LEU A 66 -9.55 -7.50 -15.75
N GLY A 67 -8.68 -8.42 -16.18
CA GLY A 67 -8.58 -8.80 -17.58
C GLY A 67 -9.79 -9.60 -18.06
N THR A 68 -9.89 -9.77 -19.38
CA THR A 68 -10.90 -10.61 -20.02
C THR A 68 -10.79 -12.09 -19.61
N ASP A 69 -9.60 -12.50 -19.17
CA ASP A 69 -9.32 -13.80 -18.57
C ASP A 69 -9.79 -13.92 -17.11
N HIS A 70 -10.54 -12.93 -16.61
CA HIS A 70 -11.04 -12.85 -15.23
C HIS A 70 -9.92 -12.88 -14.18
N ARG A 71 -8.72 -12.42 -14.55
CA ARG A 71 -7.57 -12.29 -13.64
C ARG A 71 -7.27 -10.83 -13.35
N TRP A 72 -7.08 -10.53 -12.07
CA TRP A 72 -6.61 -9.23 -11.62
C TRP A 72 -5.12 -9.06 -11.90
N ARG A 73 -4.76 -7.92 -12.49
CA ARG A 73 -3.38 -7.48 -12.68
C ARG A 73 -3.16 -6.20 -11.90
N CYS A 74 -2.01 -6.08 -11.26
CA CYS A 74 -1.63 -4.92 -10.49
C CYS A 74 -0.46 -4.20 -11.16
N THR A 75 -0.57 -2.88 -11.29
CA THR A 75 0.54 -1.99 -11.62
C THR A 75 0.69 -0.99 -10.49
N ALA A 76 1.89 -0.91 -9.89
CA ALA A 76 2.16 -0.04 -8.76
C ALA A 76 3.31 0.92 -9.06
N VAL A 77 3.22 2.13 -8.50
CA VAL A 77 4.28 3.14 -8.50
C VAL A 77 4.53 3.60 -7.07
N GLU A 78 5.80 3.73 -6.70
CA GLU A 78 6.25 4.26 -5.41
C GLU A 78 6.68 5.72 -5.58
N LEU A 79 6.25 6.58 -4.66
CA LEU A 79 6.57 7.99 -4.61
C LEU A 79 7.12 8.31 -3.20
N ASP A 80 8.39 8.71 -3.14
CA ASP A 80 9.00 9.22 -1.91
C ASP A 80 8.75 10.73 -1.78
N GLY A 81 8.31 11.18 -0.60
CA GLY A 81 8.09 12.61 -0.34
C GLY A 81 8.46 13.01 1.09
N PRO A 82 8.98 14.23 1.32
CA PRO A 82 9.16 14.75 2.67
C PRO A 82 7.79 14.90 3.35
N ARG A 83 7.72 14.61 4.65
CA ARG A 83 6.50 14.76 5.45
C ARG A 83 6.07 16.23 5.45
N ARG A 84 4.91 16.53 4.86
CA ARG A 84 4.29 17.85 5.02
C ARG A 84 3.90 18.05 6.50
N PRO A 85 4.18 19.20 7.12
CA PRO A 85 3.64 19.52 8.43
C PRO A 85 2.12 19.34 8.40
N ARG A 86 1.56 18.68 9.42
CA ARG A 86 0.11 18.65 9.60
C ARG A 86 -0.30 20.07 9.96
N ASP A 87 -1.07 20.74 9.10
CA ASP A 87 -1.87 21.86 9.55
C ASP A 87 -2.86 21.28 10.57
N GLN A 88 -2.73 21.76 11.79
CA GLN A 88 -3.57 21.41 12.91
C GLN A 88 -4.83 22.26 12.74
N ASP A 89 -5.87 21.71 12.11
CA ASP A 89 -7.19 22.33 12.18
C ASP A 89 -7.71 22.15 13.63
N ASP A 90 -8.03 23.28 14.27
CA ASP A 90 -8.54 23.47 15.64
C ASP A 90 -9.76 22.61 15.99
#